data_AF-A0A7V1AMF7-F1
#
_entry.id   AF-A0A7V1AMF7-F1
#
_cell.length_a   1.000
_cell.length_b   1.000
_cell.length_c   1.000
_cell.angle_alpha   90.00
_cell.angle_beta   90.00
_cell.angle_gamma   90.00
#
_symmetry.space_group_name_H-M   'P 1'
#
loop_
_entity.id
_entity.type
_entity.pdbx_description
1 polymer ?
#
loop_
_entity_poly.entity_id
_entity_poly.type
_entity_poly.pdbx_seq_one_letter_code
_entity_poly.pdbx_strand_id
1 'polypeptide(L)'
;MNVRNVSLGVLAISLIVVASCAPRVAIKGPRYNYSKMNKITKKAHKRVEKFVNIVWETRAPFAISPAVRIDSVVVQKKQKKLTVYFNKPFSYVPFREKNVAQTYKLMKKILGRKFRKYSISIRTLNQPIEQLIPNFFRPDSSRYDFSRLPKISAKRPRPIVENRNQSWRADKGLYDRNIALWPSHGWYYNRKKDRWEWQRPRLFQTVEDLLPFSFTTPYLIPMLEHAGANVFVPRARDIQKKEVVIDNDTSSANRLSGVYREIAADSLHRWHTGDSAGFAYGHPPYPVDFNPFRQGTYRITLSDTSLSARAIWIPDIPETGIYSVSISYHHSGQNVPDARYTVYHAGGKTEFSVNQQMGGETWIYLGRFKFFKGTHPDSGKVVLVNQSGEPGKIITADAVRFGGGMGDILRHGRTSGRARFEEGARYFMQYAGMP
;
A
#
# COMPACT_ATOMS: atom_id res chain seq x y z
N MET A 1 80.73 -11.65 -18.30
CA MET A 1 80.31 -11.58 -19.72
C MET A 1 78.89 -12.10 -19.82
N ASN A 2 78.06 -11.46 -20.65
CA ASN A 2 76.62 -11.66 -20.86
C ASN A 2 75.67 -11.03 -19.84
N VAL A 3 75.41 -9.75 -20.14
CA VAL A 3 74.25 -8.92 -19.79
C VAL A 3 72.94 -9.60 -20.19
N ARG A 4 71.94 -9.60 -19.30
CA ARG A 4 70.51 -9.53 -19.67
C ARG A 4 69.63 -9.07 -18.49
N ASN A 5 69.29 -7.78 -18.56
CA ASN A 5 67.97 -7.17 -18.34
C ASN A 5 67.14 -7.60 -17.12
N VAL A 6 67.20 -6.75 -16.09
CA VAL A 6 66.14 -6.57 -15.09
C VAL A 6 65.07 -5.68 -15.71
N SER A 7 63.88 -6.23 -15.99
CA SER A 7 62.71 -5.45 -16.43
C SER A 7 62.01 -4.82 -15.23
N LEU A 8 62.09 -3.49 -15.12
CA LEU A 8 61.23 -2.70 -14.24
C LEU A 8 59.76 -2.87 -14.65
N GLY A 9 58.91 -3.26 -13.69
CA GLY A 9 57.46 -3.27 -13.85
C GLY A 9 56.91 -1.86 -14.00
N VAL A 10 56.24 -1.61 -15.13
CA VAL A 10 55.46 -0.39 -15.35
C VAL A 10 54.10 -0.56 -14.67
N LEU A 11 53.87 0.23 -13.64
CA LEU A 11 52.60 0.36 -12.94
C LEU A 11 51.60 1.09 -13.86
N ALA A 12 50.72 0.35 -14.53
CA ALA A 12 49.65 0.94 -15.34
C ALA A 12 48.51 1.44 -14.42
N ILE A 13 48.59 2.69 -13.99
CA ILE A 13 47.47 3.40 -13.35
C ILE A 13 46.41 3.63 -14.43
N SER A 14 45.40 2.76 -14.46
CA SER A 14 44.21 2.95 -15.30
C SER A 14 43.34 4.06 -14.69
N LEU A 15 43.48 5.28 -15.21
CA LEU A 15 42.57 6.39 -14.93
C LEU A 15 41.19 6.03 -15.52
N ILE A 16 40.27 5.54 -14.70
CA ILE A 16 38.85 5.41 -15.07
C ILE A 16 38.28 6.82 -15.14
N VAL A 17 38.27 7.40 -16.33
CA VAL A 17 37.49 8.60 -16.63
C VAL A 17 36.02 8.17 -16.62
N VAL A 18 35.33 8.42 -15.50
CA VAL A 18 33.87 8.32 -15.44
C VAL A 18 33.31 9.48 -16.26
N ALA A 19 33.16 9.26 -17.57
CA ALA A 19 32.42 10.14 -18.44
C ALA A 19 30.96 10.15 -17.97
N SER A 20 30.59 11.21 -17.24
CA SER A 20 29.19 11.46 -16.91
C SER A 20 28.43 11.65 -18.22
N CYS A 21 27.66 10.64 -18.62
CA CYS A 21 26.71 10.72 -19.71
C CYS A 21 25.54 11.62 -19.29
N ALA A 22 25.76 12.93 -19.29
CA ALA A 22 24.67 13.90 -19.41
C ALA A 22 24.32 14.00 -20.89
N PRO A 23 23.14 13.55 -21.36
CA PRO A 23 22.76 13.75 -22.74
C PRO A 23 22.56 15.24 -22.97
N ARG A 24 23.55 15.90 -23.58
CA ARG A 24 23.37 17.20 -24.23
C ARG A 24 22.57 16.97 -25.50
N VAL A 25 21.24 16.87 -25.36
CA VAL A 25 20.36 17.06 -26.51
C VAL A 25 20.54 18.51 -26.96
N ALA A 26 21.28 18.70 -28.06
CA ALA A 26 21.41 19.98 -28.72
C ALA A 26 20.06 20.35 -29.34
N ILE A 27 19.26 21.14 -28.62
CA ILE A 27 18.02 21.70 -29.15
C ILE A 27 18.41 22.74 -30.20
N LYS A 28 18.35 22.38 -31.49
CA LYS A 28 18.46 23.33 -32.60
C LYS A 28 17.18 24.18 -32.65
N GLY A 29 17.28 25.43 -32.18
CA GLY A 29 16.20 26.43 -32.20
C GLY A 29 16.09 27.21 -30.89
N PRO A 30 15.49 28.41 -30.87
CA PRO A 30 15.27 29.14 -29.63
C PRO A 30 14.34 28.34 -28.71
N ARG A 31 14.74 28.16 -27.44
CA ARG A 31 14.02 27.39 -26.41
C ARG A 31 12.56 27.84 -26.20
N TYR A 32 12.23 29.06 -26.61
CA TYR A 32 10.89 29.66 -26.48
C TYR A 32 10.50 30.43 -27.74
N ASN A 33 9.23 30.32 -28.13
CA ASN A 33 8.66 31.09 -29.23
C ASN A 33 8.19 32.47 -28.75
N TYR A 34 8.78 33.54 -29.30
CA TYR A 34 8.44 34.92 -28.93
C TYR A 34 7.51 35.64 -29.91
N SER A 35 7.09 35.03 -31.01
CA SER A 35 6.30 35.72 -32.05
C SER A 35 4.94 36.20 -31.54
N LYS A 36 4.32 35.43 -30.64
CA LYS A 36 3.01 35.74 -30.04
C LYS A 36 3.09 36.64 -28.79
N MET A 37 4.28 37.08 -28.39
CA MET A 37 4.47 37.87 -27.16
C MET A 37 4.59 39.36 -27.47
N ASN A 38 3.82 40.19 -26.77
CA ASN A 38 4.00 41.64 -26.83
C ASN A 38 5.40 42.07 -26.33
N LYS A 39 5.84 43.28 -26.69
CA LYS A 39 7.21 43.78 -26.42
C LYS A 39 7.59 43.77 -24.94
N ILE A 40 6.64 44.03 -24.03
CA ILE A 40 6.93 44.05 -22.59
C ILE A 40 7.04 42.64 -22.01
N THR A 41 6.15 41.73 -22.39
CA THR A 41 6.17 40.32 -22.02
C THR A 41 7.41 39.63 -22.56
N LYS A 42 7.77 39.85 -23.83
CA LYS A 42 9.01 39.33 -24.43
C LYS A 42 10.25 39.75 -23.65
N LYS A 43 10.30 41.02 -23.19
CA LYS A 43 11.40 41.52 -22.36
C LYS A 43 11.42 40.89 -20.97
N ALA A 44 10.26 40.72 -20.33
CA ALA A 44 10.17 40.01 -19.04
C ALA A 44 10.62 38.55 -19.19
N HIS A 45 10.11 37.84 -20.19
CA HIS A 45 10.44 36.45 -20.47
C HIS A 45 11.94 36.22 -20.65
N LYS A 46 12.62 37.03 -21.48
CA LYS A 46 14.09 36.93 -21.64
C LYS A 46 14.86 37.12 -20.33
N ARG A 47 14.34 37.93 -19.40
CA ARG A 47 14.94 38.12 -18.07
C ARG A 47 14.68 36.93 -17.16
N VAL A 48 13.48 36.34 -17.20
CA VAL A 48 13.16 35.10 -16.48
C VAL A 48 14.02 33.94 -17.01
N GLU A 49 14.27 33.87 -18.30
CA GLU A 49 15.17 32.87 -18.89
C GLU A 49 16.60 33.01 -18.36
N LYS A 50 17.11 34.25 -18.27
CA LYS A 50 18.39 34.53 -17.61
C LYS A 50 18.39 34.08 -16.13
N PHE A 51 17.28 34.28 -15.42
CA PHE A 51 17.12 33.77 -14.05
C PHE A 51 17.27 32.24 -14.00
N VAL A 52 16.60 31.50 -14.89
CA VAL A 52 16.70 30.04 -14.94
C VAL A 52 18.13 29.59 -15.19
N ASN A 53 18.84 30.21 -16.13
CA ASN A 53 20.22 29.86 -16.44
C ASN A 53 21.17 30.12 -15.26
N ILE A 54 21.02 31.27 -14.57
CA ILE A 54 21.82 31.57 -13.38
C ILE A 54 21.57 30.54 -12.27
N VAL A 55 20.31 30.20 -11.98
CA VAL A 55 19.99 29.21 -10.94
C VAL A 55 20.50 27.82 -11.33
N TRP A 56 20.42 27.46 -12.62
CA TRP A 56 20.96 26.22 -13.16
C TRP A 56 22.48 26.11 -12.97
N GLU A 57 23.22 27.16 -13.34
CA GLU A 57 24.69 27.21 -13.28
C GLU A 57 25.20 27.28 -11.83
N THR A 58 24.63 28.19 -11.04
CA THR A 58 25.10 28.45 -9.66
C THR A 58 24.56 27.46 -8.64
N ARG A 59 23.49 26.72 -8.99
CA ARG A 59 22.69 25.91 -8.06
C ARG A 59 22.18 26.69 -6.84
N ALA A 60 22.08 28.02 -6.96
CA ALA A 60 21.65 28.93 -5.91
C ALA A 60 20.44 29.76 -6.38
N PRO A 61 19.40 29.95 -5.55
CA PRO A 61 19.30 29.57 -4.13
C PRO A 61 18.98 28.09 -3.87
N PHE A 62 18.80 27.30 -4.93
CA PHE A 62 18.63 25.85 -4.88
C PHE A 62 18.98 25.24 -6.24
N ALA A 63 19.23 23.93 -6.26
CA ALA A 63 19.33 23.18 -7.51
C ALA A 63 17.93 23.00 -8.14
N ILE A 64 17.85 23.15 -9.46
CA ILE A 64 16.65 22.90 -10.25
C ILE A 64 16.89 21.73 -11.21
N SER A 65 15.82 21.07 -11.67
CA SER A 65 15.90 19.99 -12.66
C SER A 65 16.17 20.52 -14.08
N PRO A 66 16.92 19.80 -14.95
CA PRO A 66 17.12 20.21 -16.34
C PRO A 66 15.82 20.22 -17.14
N ALA A 67 14.74 19.64 -16.60
CA ALA A 67 13.40 19.67 -17.18
C ALA A 67 12.64 20.98 -16.87
N VAL A 68 13.16 21.89 -16.04
CA VAL A 68 12.49 23.16 -15.72
C VAL A 68 12.34 24.05 -16.97
N ARG A 69 11.13 24.52 -17.22
CA ARG A 69 10.76 25.40 -18.34
C ARG A 69 9.83 26.50 -17.86
N ILE A 70 9.88 27.64 -18.54
CA ILE A 70 8.92 28.74 -18.38
C ILE A 70 7.70 28.40 -19.24
N ASP A 71 6.55 28.18 -18.62
CA ASP A 71 5.30 27.92 -19.35
C ASP A 71 4.75 29.23 -19.92
N SER A 72 4.69 30.27 -19.09
CA SER A 72 4.27 31.60 -19.53
C SER A 72 4.75 32.70 -18.59
N VAL A 73 4.80 33.92 -19.13
CA VAL A 73 5.00 35.15 -18.35
C VAL A 73 3.86 36.10 -18.67
N VAL A 74 3.13 36.49 -17.65
CA VAL A 74 1.98 37.39 -17.77
C VAL A 74 2.35 38.74 -17.17
N VAL A 75 2.37 39.79 -17.99
CA VAL A 75 2.64 41.17 -17.55
C VAL A 75 1.38 42.01 -17.65
N GLN A 76 0.83 42.37 -16.51
CA GLN A 76 -0.33 43.24 -16.37
C GLN A 76 0.14 44.68 -16.10
N LYS A 77 0.23 45.50 -17.15
CA LYS A 77 0.82 46.85 -17.09
C LYS A 77 0.05 47.80 -16.17
N LYS A 78 -1.30 47.79 -16.25
CA LYS A 78 -2.17 48.68 -15.45
C LYS A 78 -2.03 48.39 -13.95
N GLN A 79 -2.10 47.11 -13.59
CA GLN A 79 -2.00 46.63 -12.20
C GLN A 79 -0.56 46.56 -11.67
N LYS A 80 0.45 46.82 -12.53
CA LYS A 80 1.88 46.61 -12.24
C LYS A 80 2.12 45.23 -11.62
N LYS A 81 1.58 44.18 -12.23
CA LYS A 81 1.74 42.79 -11.78
C LYS A 81 2.46 41.96 -12.85
N LEU A 82 3.46 41.20 -12.44
CA LEU A 82 4.21 40.28 -13.27
C LEU A 82 4.10 38.88 -12.66
N THR A 83 3.50 37.96 -13.39
CA THR A 83 3.38 36.56 -12.94
C THR A 83 4.20 35.66 -13.85
N VAL A 84 5.07 34.85 -13.27
CA VAL A 84 5.88 33.86 -13.95
C VAL A 84 5.31 32.48 -13.65
N TYR A 85 4.98 31.72 -14.68
CA TYR A 85 4.52 30.33 -14.57
C TYR A 85 5.63 29.40 -15.04
N PHE A 86 6.06 28.50 -14.16
CA PHE A 86 6.98 27.42 -14.45
C PHE A 86 6.25 26.08 -14.50
N ASN A 87 6.77 25.16 -15.32
CA ASN A 87 6.26 23.79 -15.41
C ASN A 87 6.43 23.02 -14.09
N LYS A 88 5.75 21.86 -14.00
CA LYS A 88 5.75 20.95 -12.83
C LYS A 88 7.15 20.65 -12.25
N PRO A 89 8.22 20.38 -13.03
CA PRO A 89 9.56 20.18 -12.48
C PRO A 89 10.08 21.27 -11.53
N PHE A 90 9.60 22.51 -11.63
CA PHE A 90 9.99 23.58 -10.70
C PHE A 90 9.38 23.38 -9.29
N SER A 91 8.30 22.62 -9.17
CA SER A 91 7.67 22.29 -7.89
C SER A 91 8.46 21.25 -7.09
N TYR A 92 9.48 20.61 -7.65
CA TYR A 92 10.31 19.61 -6.97
C TYR A 92 11.36 20.23 -6.05
N VAL A 93 11.50 21.55 -6.10
CA VAL A 93 12.37 22.29 -5.19
C VAL A 93 11.82 22.19 -3.77
N PRO A 94 12.64 21.86 -2.76
CA PRO A 94 12.23 21.88 -1.36
C PRO A 94 12.13 23.34 -0.87
N PHE A 95 11.02 24.01 -1.18
CA PHE A 95 10.82 25.41 -0.80
C PHE A 95 10.81 25.60 0.72
N ARG A 96 11.48 26.67 1.16
CA ARG A 96 11.59 27.17 2.54
C ARG A 96 11.51 28.69 2.48
N GLU A 97 11.10 29.34 3.57
CA GLU A 97 10.96 30.80 3.57
C GLU A 97 12.22 31.53 3.11
N LYS A 98 13.39 31.07 3.59
CA LYS A 98 14.71 31.60 3.19
C LYS A 98 14.95 31.50 1.69
N ASN A 99 14.78 30.32 1.09
CA ASN A 99 15.10 30.13 -0.33
C ASN A 99 14.04 30.76 -1.25
N VAL A 100 12.79 30.85 -0.82
CA VAL A 100 11.73 31.60 -1.51
C VAL A 100 12.05 33.09 -1.50
N ALA A 101 12.43 33.65 -0.35
CA ALA A 101 12.82 35.06 -0.25
C ALA A 101 14.05 35.37 -1.14
N GLN A 102 15.08 34.51 -1.11
CA GLN A 102 16.24 34.63 -1.98
C GLN A 102 15.86 34.54 -3.46
N THR A 103 14.93 33.66 -3.82
CA THR A 103 14.40 33.51 -5.19
C THR A 103 13.74 34.79 -5.68
N TYR A 104 12.84 35.37 -4.88
CA TYR A 104 12.19 36.63 -5.22
C TYR A 104 13.20 37.79 -5.30
N LYS A 105 14.21 37.83 -4.41
CA LYS A 105 15.29 38.83 -4.44
C LYS A 105 16.11 38.73 -5.73
N LEU A 106 16.52 37.51 -6.11
CA LEU A 106 17.26 37.26 -7.35
C LEU A 106 16.43 37.61 -8.59
N MET A 107 15.16 37.19 -8.63
CA MET A 107 14.23 37.50 -9.72
C MET A 107 14.06 39.02 -9.89
N LYS A 108 13.84 39.76 -8.79
CA LYS A 108 13.76 41.23 -8.79
C LYS A 108 15.04 41.87 -9.35
N LYS A 109 16.21 41.40 -8.90
CA LYS A 109 17.51 41.88 -9.39
C LYS A 109 17.66 41.69 -10.90
N ILE A 110 17.28 40.51 -11.41
CA ILE A 110 17.43 40.16 -12.83
C ILE A 110 16.43 40.90 -13.73
N LEU A 111 15.18 41.07 -13.28
CA LEU A 111 14.16 41.83 -13.98
C LEU A 111 14.54 43.32 -14.13
N GLY A 112 15.23 43.87 -13.14
CA GLY A 112 15.85 45.20 -13.20
C GLY A 112 14.87 46.39 -13.17
N ARG A 113 15.39 47.59 -13.46
CA ARG A 113 14.68 48.88 -13.28
C ARG A 113 13.28 48.93 -13.90
N LYS A 114 13.08 48.30 -15.07
CA LYS A 114 11.79 48.31 -15.80
C LYS A 114 10.64 47.69 -15.01
N PHE A 115 10.92 46.66 -14.22
CA PHE A 115 9.90 45.95 -13.43
C PHE A 115 10.03 46.21 -11.92
N ARG A 116 10.84 47.21 -11.52
CA ARG A 116 11.08 47.53 -10.10
C ARG A 116 9.80 47.87 -9.33
N LYS A 117 8.84 48.52 -9.99
CA LYS A 117 7.53 48.87 -9.41
C LYS A 117 6.48 47.76 -9.56
N TYR A 118 6.84 46.59 -10.09
CA TYR A 118 5.90 45.50 -10.30
C TYR A 118 5.88 44.56 -9.09
N SER A 119 4.67 44.17 -8.66
CA SER A 119 4.51 42.99 -7.81
C SER A 119 4.80 41.74 -8.63
N ILE A 120 5.62 40.85 -8.10
CA ILE A 120 6.08 39.63 -8.79
C ILE A 120 5.48 38.43 -8.08
N SER A 121 4.87 37.52 -8.84
CA SER A 121 4.44 36.21 -8.36
C SER A 121 5.13 35.14 -9.19
N ILE A 122 5.80 34.20 -8.52
CA ILE A 122 6.43 33.04 -9.16
C ILE A 122 5.57 31.83 -8.84
N ARG A 123 5.14 31.11 -9.87
CA ARG A 123 4.16 30.03 -9.75
C ARG A 123 4.61 28.75 -10.44
N THR A 124 4.18 27.62 -9.91
CA THR A 124 4.23 26.30 -10.53
C THR A 124 3.05 25.48 -10.00
N LEU A 125 2.52 24.53 -10.77
CA LEU A 125 1.27 23.84 -10.44
C LEU A 125 0.10 24.81 -10.19
N ASN A 126 0.09 25.95 -10.89
CA ASN A 126 -0.84 27.06 -10.65
C ASN A 126 -0.87 27.60 -9.22
N GLN A 127 0.14 27.33 -8.39
CA GLN A 127 0.28 27.84 -7.03
C GLN A 127 1.50 28.77 -6.90
N PRO A 128 1.45 29.84 -6.09
CA PRO A 128 2.64 30.59 -5.72
C PRO A 128 3.67 29.68 -5.01
N ILE A 129 4.96 29.88 -5.25
CA ILE A 129 6.00 29.03 -4.64
C ILE A 129 6.02 29.11 -3.10
N GLU A 130 5.63 30.24 -2.52
CA GLU A 130 5.46 30.40 -1.07
C GLU A 130 4.35 29.51 -0.49
N GLN A 131 3.34 29.15 -1.31
CA GLN A 131 2.31 28.21 -0.89
C GLN A 131 2.80 26.76 -0.94
N LEU A 132 3.92 26.46 -1.61
CA LEU A 132 4.49 25.11 -1.65
C LEU A 132 5.38 24.80 -0.43
N ILE A 133 5.51 25.74 0.51
CA ILE A 133 6.18 25.51 1.79
C ILE A 133 5.27 24.64 2.67
N PRO A 134 5.69 23.43 3.09
CA PRO A 134 4.92 22.60 4.02
C PRO A 134 4.69 23.30 5.37
N ASN A 135 3.56 23.07 6.03
CA ASN A 135 3.24 23.68 7.34
C ASN A 135 4.35 23.46 8.38
N PHE A 136 4.96 22.26 8.39
CA PHE A 136 6.09 21.93 9.28
C PHE A 136 7.28 22.92 9.18
N PHE A 137 7.48 23.54 8.02
CA PHE A 137 8.57 24.50 7.79
C PHE A 137 8.12 25.96 7.86
N ARG A 138 6.89 26.22 8.32
CA ARG A 138 6.38 27.57 8.58
C ARG A 138 6.55 27.85 10.08
N PRO A 139 7.34 28.87 10.47
CA PRO A 139 7.50 29.21 11.90
C PRO A 139 6.24 29.87 12.48
N ASP A 140 5.50 30.59 11.65
CA ASP A 140 4.26 31.27 12.02
C ASP A 140 3.05 30.39 11.73
N SER A 141 2.38 29.95 12.80
CA SER A 141 1.19 29.08 12.74
C SER A 141 -0.03 29.76 12.12
N SER A 142 -0.11 31.10 12.15
CA SER A 142 -1.20 31.84 11.50
C SER A 142 -1.20 31.67 9.98
N ARG A 143 -0.06 31.29 9.41
CA ARG A 143 0.12 31.02 7.98
C ARG A 143 -0.06 29.56 7.62
N TYR A 144 -0.51 28.71 8.53
CA TYR A 144 -0.71 27.29 8.22
C TYR A 144 -1.86 27.13 7.24
N ASP A 145 -1.64 26.29 6.24
CA ASP A 145 -2.71 25.85 5.35
C ASP A 145 -3.43 24.68 6.02
N PHE A 146 -4.47 24.99 6.81
CA PHE A 146 -5.28 23.98 7.51
C PHE A 146 -6.06 23.08 6.55
N SER A 147 -6.25 23.48 5.29
CA SER A 147 -6.89 22.63 4.27
C SER A 147 -6.04 21.41 3.90
N ARG A 148 -4.73 21.44 4.19
CA ARG A 148 -3.80 20.32 3.96
C ARG A 148 -3.67 19.38 5.15
N LEU A 149 -4.27 19.74 6.29
CA LEU A 149 -4.28 18.87 7.45
C LEU A 149 -5.38 17.83 7.28
N PRO A 150 -5.14 16.58 7.72
CA PRO A 150 -6.18 15.57 7.72
C PRO A 150 -7.34 16.05 8.60
N LYS A 151 -8.58 15.90 8.11
CA LYS A 151 -9.77 16.13 8.93
C LYS A 151 -9.75 15.14 10.09
N ILE A 152 -9.73 15.66 11.31
CA ILE A 152 -9.81 14.82 12.51
C ILE A 152 -11.29 14.44 12.68
N SER A 153 -11.65 13.20 12.35
CA SER A 153 -12.96 12.67 12.76
C SER A 153 -12.97 12.48 14.27
N ALA A 154 -13.98 13.05 14.94
CA ALA A 154 -14.16 12.94 16.39
C ALA A 154 -14.57 11.51 16.82
N LYS A 155 -15.17 10.72 15.92
CA LYS A 155 -15.55 9.33 16.18
C LYS A 155 -14.86 8.41 15.18
N ARG A 156 -14.19 7.39 15.69
CA ARG A 156 -13.61 6.30 14.90
C ARG A 156 -14.40 5.02 15.20
N PRO A 157 -14.70 4.20 14.18
CA PRO A 157 -15.39 2.94 14.41
C PRO A 157 -14.50 1.99 15.21
N ARG A 158 -15.11 0.97 15.82
CA ARG A 158 -14.35 -0.13 16.45
C ARG A 158 -13.41 -0.78 15.44
N PRO A 159 -12.22 -1.25 15.87
CA PRO A 159 -11.29 -1.94 14.99
C PRO A 159 -11.92 -3.14 14.31
N ILE A 160 -11.43 -3.50 13.12
CA ILE A 160 -11.93 -4.68 12.40
C ILE A 160 -11.60 -5.95 13.19
N VAL A 161 -10.38 -6.06 13.71
CA VAL A 161 -9.95 -7.14 14.60
C VAL A 161 -9.34 -6.56 15.88
N GLU A 162 -9.73 -7.12 17.01
CA GLU A 162 -9.16 -6.87 18.33
C GLU A 162 -8.72 -8.20 18.97
N ASN A 163 -7.46 -8.30 19.39
CA ASN A 163 -6.95 -9.45 20.13
C ASN A 163 -7.31 -9.32 21.62
N ARG A 164 -8.22 -10.15 22.10
CA ARG A 164 -8.75 -10.10 23.47
C ARG A 164 -7.80 -10.70 24.51
N ASN A 165 -6.79 -11.46 24.08
CA ASN A 165 -5.76 -11.99 24.97
C ASN A 165 -4.65 -10.97 25.26
N GLN A 166 -4.64 -9.83 24.56
CA GLN A 166 -3.66 -8.78 24.82
C GLN A 166 -4.07 -8.00 26.08
N SER A 167 -3.22 -8.03 27.11
CA SER A 167 -3.51 -7.38 28.41
C SER A 167 -3.38 -5.85 28.40
N TRP A 168 -3.02 -5.26 27.26
CA TRP A 168 -2.77 -3.83 27.13
C TRP A 168 -3.30 -3.28 25.80
N ARG A 169 -3.62 -1.99 25.80
CA ARG A 169 -4.13 -1.26 24.63
C ARG A 169 -3.19 -0.10 24.28
N ALA A 170 -2.91 0.09 23.00
CA ALA A 170 -2.04 1.15 22.51
C ALA A 170 -2.80 2.50 22.35
N ASP A 171 -3.45 3.00 23.40
CA ASP A 171 -4.36 4.16 23.32
C ASP A 171 -3.69 5.45 22.81
N LYS A 172 -2.39 5.63 23.12
CA LYS A 172 -1.57 6.74 22.62
C LYS A 172 -0.85 6.44 21.30
N GLY A 173 -1.03 5.23 20.77
CA GLY A 173 -0.43 4.76 19.52
C GLY A 173 -1.39 4.88 18.35
N LEU A 174 -1.48 3.80 17.59
CA LEU A 174 -2.27 3.62 16.38
C LEU A 174 -3.56 2.82 16.62
N TYR A 175 -4.04 2.72 17.86
CA TYR A 175 -5.34 2.10 18.13
C TYR A 175 -6.47 2.77 17.33
N ASP A 176 -7.45 2.00 16.87
CA ASP A 176 -8.53 2.42 15.94
C ASP A 176 -8.02 3.01 14.61
N ARG A 177 -6.81 2.62 14.17
CA ARG A 177 -6.28 2.98 12.83
C ARG A 177 -6.29 1.76 11.93
N ASN A 178 -6.85 1.93 10.74
CA ASN A 178 -6.66 1.00 9.63
C ASN A 178 -5.58 1.56 8.72
N ILE A 179 -4.54 0.77 8.43
CA ILE A 179 -3.43 1.15 7.57
C ILE A 179 -3.39 0.19 6.39
N ALA A 180 -3.47 0.73 5.18
CA ALA A 180 -3.17 -0.03 3.97
C ALA A 180 -1.67 0.12 3.65
N LEU A 181 -0.95 -1.00 3.56
CA LEU A 181 0.50 -1.03 3.34
C LEU A 181 0.81 -1.85 2.09
N TRP A 182 1.51 -1.24 1.12
CA TRP A 182 1.97 -1.90 -0.10
C TRP A 182 3.46 -2.27 0.05
N PRO A 183 3.81 -3.55 0.23
CA PRO A 183 5.17 -3.94 0.54
C PRO A 183 6.09 -3.80 -0.67
N SER A 184 5.75 -4.41 -1.82
CA SER A 184 6.51 -4.27 -3.08
C SER A 184 5.70 -4.78 -4.28
N HIS A 185 6.26 -4.67 -5.49
CA HIS A 185 5.60 -5.03 -6.75
C HIS A 185 5.26 -6.52 -6.89
N GLY A 186 6.19 -7.44 -6.59
CA GLY A 186 6.02 -8.89 -6.72
C GLY A 186 6.18 -9.45 -8.14
N TRP A 187 6.10 -10.78 -8.26
CA TRP A 187 6.19 -11.53 -9.51
C TRP A 187 4.93 -11.34 -10.34
N TYR A 188 5.06 -10.96 -11.61
CA TYR A 188 3.92 -10.59 -12.44
C TYR A 188 4.00 -11.17 -13.86
N TYR A 189 2.86 -11.18 -14.53
CA TYR A 189 2.71 -11.64 -15.90
C TYR A 189 2.87 -10.48 -16.87
N ASN A 190 3.94 -10.52 -17.66
CA ASN A 190 4.14 -9.59 -18.76
C ASN A 190 3.38 -10.05 -19.99
N ARG A 191 2.24 -9.39 -20.28
CA ARG A 191 1.40 -9.67 -21.46
C ARG A 191 2.14 -9.50 -22.79
N LYS A 192 3.07 -8.55 -22.91
CA LYS A 192 3.80 -8.31 -24.17
C LYS A 192 4.83 -9.39 -24.48
N LYS A 193 5.40 -10.01 -23.43
CA LYS A 193 6.40 -11.08 -23.54
C LYS A 193 5.83 -12.48 -23.30
N ASP A 194 4.53 -12.56 -23.04
CA ASP A 194 3.80 -13.79 -22.72
C ASP A 194 4.49 -14.67 -21.66
N ARG A 195 4.95 -14.06 -20.57
CA ARG A 195 5.65 -14.78 -19.50
C ARG A 195 5.51 -14.12 -18.14
N TRP A 196 5.67 -14.92 -17.10
CA TRP A 196 5.90 -14.43 -15.75
C TRP A 196 7.34 -13.93 -15.58
N GLU A 197 7.52 -12.74 -15.00
CA GLU A 197 8.83 -12.15 -14.71
C GLU A 197 8.80 -11.21 -13.50
N TRP A 198 10.00 -10.82 -13.05
CA TRP A 198 10.19 -9.71 -12.12
C TRP A 198 10.06 -8.39 -12.86
N GLN A 199 9.49 -7.36 -12.23
CA GLN A 199 9.41 -6.03 -12.85
C GLN A 199 10.78 -5.34 -12.87
N ARG A 200 11.62 -5.68 -11.89
CA ARG A 200 12.96 -5.11 -11.73
C ARG A 200 14.04 -6.15 -12.03
N PRO A 201 15.21 -5.72 -12.53
CA PRO A 201 16.32 -6.63 -12.76
C PRO A 201 16.84 -7.18 -11.43
N ARG A 202 17.50 -8.35 -11.51
CA ARG A 202 18.27 -8.88 -10.38
C ARG A 202 19.52 -8.01 -10.20
N LEU A 203 19.73 -7.50 -9.00
CA LEU A 203 20.87 -6.66 -8.64
C LEU A 203 21.48 -7.20 -7.34
N PHE A 204 22.78 -7.51 -7.36
CA PHE A 204 23.51 -7.98 -6.16
C PHE A 204 22.83 -9.17 -5.45
N GLN A 205 22.40 -10.18 -6.22
CA GLN A 205 21.64 -11.35 -5.71
C GLN A 205 20.27 -11.02 -5.08
N THR A 206 19.80 -9.78 -5.19
CA THR A 206 18.47 -9.35 -4.73
C THR A 206 17.53 -9.01 -5.89
N VAL A 207 16.24 -8.92 -5.59
CA VAL A 207 15.22 -8.38 -6.50
C VAL A 207 14.36 -7.38 -5.72
N GLU A 208 14.27 -6.14 -6.18
CA GLU A 208 13.46 -5.07 -5.57
C GLU A 208 11.99 -5.48 -5.42
N ASP A 209 11.46 -6.32 -6.31
CA ASP A 209 10.10 -6.82 -6.22
C ASP A 209 9.81 -7.64 -4.95
N LEU A 210 10.82 -8.15 -4.25
CA LEU A 210 10.70 -8.87 -2.96
C LEU A 210 11.48 -8.24 -1.80
N LEU A 211 12.51 -7.44 -2.07
CA LEU A 211 13.38 -6.90 -1.02
C LEU A 211 12.59 -6.06 0.02
N PRO A 212 11.70 -5.14 -0.36
CA PRO A 212 10.87 -4.45 0.64
C PRO A 212 9.95 -5.38 1.41
N PHE A 213 9.36 -6.38 0.76
CA PHE A 213 8.53 -7.38 1.43
C PHE A 213 9.29 -8.10 2.57
N SER A 214 10.58 -8.39 2.38
CA SER A 214 11.39 -9.13 3.36
C SER A 214 11.61 -8.36 4.67
N PHE A 215 11.40 -7.05 4.70
CA PHE A 215 11.46 -6.28 5.95
C PHE A 215 10.12 -5.65 6.35
N THR A 216 9.22 -5.39 5.40
CA THR A 216 7.88 -4.88 5.76
C THR A 216 7.07 -5.95 6.45
N THR A 217 7.09 -7.19 5.95
CA THR A 217 6.21 -8.26 6.44
C THR A 217 6.59 -8.79 7.81
N PRO A 218 7.87 -9.14 8.09
CA PRO A 218 8.25 -9.65 9.41
C PRO A 218 8.55 -8.57 10.45
N TYR A 219 8.73 -7.28 10.07
CA TYR A 219 9.07 -6.22 11.02
C TYR A 219 8.08 -5.06 11.03
N LEU A 220 7.92 -4.33 9.91
CA LEU A 220 7.09 -3.11 9.90
C LEU A 220 5.62 -3.39 10.23
N ILE A 221 5.04 -4.44 9.64
CA ILE A 221 3.64 -4.82 9.90
C ILE A 221 3.45 -5.16 11.39
N PRO A 222 4.22 -6.08 12.00
CA PRO A 222 4.12 -6.32 13.43
C PRO A 222 4.32 -5.08 14.29
N MET A 223 5.25 -4.17 13.93
CA MET A 223 5.43 -2.91 14.66
C MET A 223 4.17 -2.03 14.62
N LEU A 224 3.51 -1.91 13.47
CA LEU A 224 2.27 -1.17 13.32
C LEU A 224 1.10 -1.84 14.06
N GLU A 225 0.99 -3.17 13.96
CA GLU A 225 -0.03 -3.98 14.63
C GLU A 225 0.13 -3.89 16.16
N HIS A 226 1.35 -4.01 16.69
CA HIS A 226 1.64 -3.82 18.10
C HIS A 226 1.43 -2.37 18.55
N ALA A 227 1.61 -1.39 17.67
CA ALA A 227 1.21 -0.01 17.96
C ALA A 227 -0.32 0.17 17.97
N GLY A 228 -1.14 -0.85 17.68
CA GLY A 228 -2.60 -0.84 17.75
C GLY A 228 -3.32 -0.72 16.40
N ALA A 229 -2.58 -0.65 15.28
CA ALA A 229 -3.21 -0.55 13.97
C ALA A 229 -3.74 -1.91 13.48
N ASN A 230 -4.81 -1.89 12.71
CA ASN A 230 -5.17 -2.99 11.81
C ASN A 230 -4.48 -2.74 10.45
N VAL A 231 -3.64 -3.67 10.00
CA VAL A 231 -2.84 -3.49 8.77
C VAL A 231 -3.36 -4.38 7.64
N PHE A 232 -3.75 -3.75 6.55
CA PHE A 232 -4.23 -4.39 5.33
C PHE A 232 -3.14 -4.39 4.27
N VAL A 233 -2.89 -5.56 3.69
CA VAL A 233 -1.83 -5.77 2.73
C VAL A 233 -2.41 -6.38 1.46
N PRO A 234 -2.19 -5.80 0.28
CA PRO A 234 -2.77 -6.30 -0.96
C PRO A 234 -1.96 -7.46 -1.55
N ARG A 235 -1.19 -8.18 -0.73
CA ARG A 235 -0.36 -9.34 -1.07
C ARG A 235 -0.43 -10.34 0.08
N ALA A 236 -0.31 -11.63 -0.23
CA ALA A 236 -0.28 -12.67 0.79
C ALA A 236 0.92 -12.42 1.74
N ARG A 237 0.63 -12.24 3.03
CA ARG A 237 1.66 -12.02 4.08
C ARG A 237 2.34 -13.31 4.54
N ASP A 238 1.75 -14.46 4.28
CA ASP A 238 2.24 -15.73 4.79
C ASP A 238 3.20 -16.41 3.80
N ILE A 239 4.39 -16.73 4.28
CA ILE A 239 5.42 -17.45 3.51
C ILE A 239 5.19 -18.97 3.49
N GLN A 240 4.24 -19.47 4.29
CA GLN A 240 3.85 -20.87 4.30
C GLN A 240 3.23 -21.26 2.95
N LYS A 241 3.86 -22.20 2.24
CA LYS A 241 3.43 -22.63 0.90
C LYS A 241 2.24 -23.59 0.92
N LYS A 242 1.97 -24.21 2.07
CA LYS A 242 0.77 -25.03 2.29
C LYS A 242 -0.41 -24.13 2.60
N GLU A 243 -1.60 -24.56 2.17
CA GLU A 243 -2.85 -23.87 2.46
C GLU A 243 -3.94 -24.90 2.72
N VAL A 244 -4.81 -24.57 3.67
CA VAL A 244 -6.06 -25.26 3.95
C VAL A 244 -7.15 -24.20 4.01
N VAL A 245 -8.21 -24.38 3.23
CA VAL A 245 -9.40 -23.52 3.28
C VAL A 245 -10.58 -24.39 3.64
N ILE A 246 -11.34 -23.98 4.65
CA ILE A 246 -12.52 -24.67 5.12
C ILE A 246 -13.68 -23.71 4.97
N ASP A 247 -14.67 -24.12 4.20
CA ASP A 247 -15.80 -23.31 3.77
C ASP A 247 -17.10 -24.08 4.08
N ASN A 248 -18.18 -23.36 4.41
CA ASN A 248 -19.49 -23.95 4.69
C ASN A 248 -20.09 -24.70 3.49
N ASP A 249 -19.76 -24.30 2.26
CA ASP A 249 -20.27 -24.95 1.05
C ASP A 249 -19.46 -26.20 0.66
N THR A 250 -18.36 -26.48 1.36
CA THR A 250 -17.49 -27.60 1.01
C THR A 250 -18.20 -28.92 1.28
N SER A 251 -18.61 -29.61 0.20
CA SER A 251 -19.24 -30.92 0.30
C SER A 251 -18.34 -31.93 1.03
N SER A 252 -18.96 -32.85 1.78
CA SER A 252 -18.28 -33.90 2.53
C SER A 252 -17.47 -34.88 1.66
N ALA A 253 -17.66 -34.88 0.34
CA ALA A 253 -16.93 -35.67 -0.64
C ALA A 253 -15.66 -34.96 -1.19
N ASN A 254 -15.64 -33.62 -1.18
CA ASN A 254 -14.48 -32.80 -1.56
C ASN A 254 -13.80 -32.22 -0.32
N ARG A 255 -13.47 -33.07 0.67
CA ARG A 255 -12.69 -32.70 1.87
C ARG A 255 -11.24 -32.37 1.47
N LEU A 256 -11.05 -31.24 0.80
CA LEU A 256 -9.75 -30.60 0.69
C LEU A 256 -9.35 -30.08 2.07
N SER A 257 -9.02 -31.02 2.96
CA SER A 257 -8.23 -30.80 4.17
C SER A 257 -8.95 -30.22 5.41
N GLY A 258 -10.22 -30.50 5.68
CA GLY A 258 -10.83 -30.10 6.95
C GLY A 258 -12.33 -30.40 7.14
N VAL A 259 -12.88 -29.95 8.28
CA VAL A 259 -14.28 -30.14 8.68
C VAL A 259 -14.90 -28.80 9.10
N TYR A 260 -16.04 -28.47 8.51
CA TYR A 260 -16.95 -27.43 8.98
C TYR A 260 -18.10 -28.04 9.78
N ARG A 261 -18.51 -27.40 10.89
CA ARG A 261 -19.64 -27.84 11.71
C ARG A 261 -20.35 -26.69 12.40
N GLU A 262 -21.67 -26.72 12.36
CA GLU A 262 -22.56 -25.81 13.09
C GLU A 262 -23.21 -26.55 14.27
N ILE A 263 -23.36 -25.86 15.40
CA ILE A 263 -24.07 -26.36 16.58
C ILE A 263 -24.97 -25.22 17.09
N ALA A 264 -26.22 -25.55 17.39
CA ALA A 264 -27.18 -24.67 18.04
C ALA A 264 -27.92 -25.44 19.14
N ALA A 265 -28.11 -24.81 20.30
CA ALA A 265 -28.82 -25.39 21.44
C ALA A 265 -30.35 -25.26 21.34
N ASP A 266 -30.83 -24.33 20.50
CA ASP A 266 -32.24 -24.02 20.32
C ASP A 266 -32.55 -23.70 18.84
N SER A 267 -33.84 -23.60 18.52
CA SER A 267 -34.30 -23.30 17.17
C SER A 267 -34.11 -21.84 16.75
N LEU A 268 -34.02 -20.91 17.70
CA LEU A 268 -33.90 -19.48 17.43
C LEU A 268 -32.49 -19.12 16.91
N HIS A 269 -31.47 -19.77 17.46
CA HIS A 269 -30.06 -19.58 17.11
C HIS A 269 -29.55 -20.64 16.12
N ARG A 270 -30.48 -21.30 15.42
CA ARG A 270 -30.10 -22.24 14.36
C ARG A 270 -29.53 -21.47 13.17
N TRP A 271 -28.38 -21.94 12.69
CA TRP A 271 -27.74 -21.39 11.50
C TRP A 271 -28.57 -21.65 10.24
N HIS A 272 -28.69 -20.63 9.40
CA HIS A 272 -29.33 -20.71 8.09
C HIS A 272 -28.49 -19.98 7.04
N THR A 273 -28.79 -20.21 5.76
CA THR A 273 -28.05 -19.60 4.65
C THR A 273 -28.49 -18.15 4.51
N GLY A 274 -27.53 -17.24 4.32
CA GLY A 274 -27.81 -15.83 4.04
C GLY A 274 -28.24 -15.58 2.59
N ASP A 275 -28.79 -14.41 2.33
CA ASP A 275 -29.47 -14.11 1.06
C ASP A 275 -28.56 -13.57 -0.06
N SER A 276 -27.26 -13.44 0.20
CA SER A 276 -26.28 -12.92 -0.76
C SER A 276 -25.12 -13.90 -0.99
N ALA A 277 -24.25 -13.58 -1.94
CA ALA A 277 -23.13 -14.46 -2.27
C ALA A 277 -22.07 -14.47 -1.17
N GLY A 278 -21.55 -15.65 -0.88
CA GLY A 278 -20.39 -15.89 -0.01
C GLY A 278 -19.19 -16.42 -0.78
N PHE A 279 -18.15 -16.79 -0.04
CA PHE A 279 -17.00 -17.47 -0.59
C PHE A 279 -17.33 -18.91 -0.99
N ALA A 280 -16.80 -19.37 -2.12
CA ALA A 280 -16.61 -20.79 -2.36
C ALA A 280 -15.22 -21.04 -2.94
N TYR A 281 -14.53 -22.07 -2.42
CA TYR A 281 -13.20 -22.41 -2.91
C TYR A 281 -13.24 -22.90 -4.36
N GLY A 282 -14.28 -23.64 -4.75
CA GLY A 282 -14.45 -24.13 -6.12
C GLY A 282 -13.27 -24.97 -6.62
N HIS A 283 -12.82 -24.70 -7.86
CA HIS A 283 -11.82 -25.49 -8.56
C HIS A 283 -10.66 -24.61 -9.04
N PRO A 284 -9.72 -24.21 -8.16
CA PRO A 284 -8.49 -23.57 -8.61
C PRO A 284 -7.67 -24.52 -9.51
N PRO A 285 -6.84 -23.98 -10.42
CA PRO A 285 -6.50 -22.57 -10.57
C PRO A 285 -7.60 -21.74 -11.24
N TYR A 286 -7.77 -20.50 -10.80
CA TYR A 286 -8.87 -19.62 -11.22
C TYR A 286 -8.56 -18.86 -12.53
N PRO A 287 -9.53 -18.69 -13.44
CA PRO A 287 -9.36 -17.87 -14.63
C PRO A 287 -9.22 -16.37 -14.29
N VAL A 288 -8.92 -15.56 -15.29
CA VAL A 288 -8.90 -14.09 -15.16
C VAL A 288 -10.30 -13.61 -14.78
N ASP A 289 -10.40 -12.59 -13.93
CA ASP A 289 -11.65 -11.94 -13.50
C ASP A 289 -12.63 -12.87 -12.74
N PHE A 290 -12.14 -14.02 -12.26
CA PHE A 290 -12.88 -14.91 -11.36
C PHE A 290 -12.76 -14.41 -9.92
N ASN A 291 -13.92 -14.20 -9.28
CA ASN A 291 -14.02 -13.77 -7.89
C ASN A 291 -14.64 -14.91 -7.06
N PRO A 292 -13.88 -15.56 -6.14
CA PRO A 292 -14.37 -16.67 -5.34
C PRO A 292 -15.41 -16.26 -4.29
N PHE A 293 -15.45 -14.98 -3.89
CA PHE A 293 -16.45 -14.40 -2.96
C PHE A 293 -17.81 -14.11 -3.61
N ARG A 294 -18.02 -14.64 -4.83
CA ARG A 294 -19.30 -14.57 -5.55
C ARG A 294 -19.82 -15.94 -5.96
N GLN A 295 -19.22 -17.01 -5.45
CA GLN A 295 -19.43 -18.37 -5.96
C GLN A 295 -20.11 -19.29 -4.93
N GLY A 296 -20.19 -18.84 -3.68
CA GLY A 296 -20.74 -19.62 -2.57
C GLY A 296 -21.85 -18.89 -1.83
N THR A 297 -22.07 -19.34 -0.61
CA THR A 297 -23.05 -18.87 0.35
C THR A 297 -22.36 -18.62 1.69
N TYR A 298 -23.03 -17.92 2.58
CA TYR A 298 -22.58 -17.74 3.96
C TYR A 298 -23.71 -18.12 4.92
N ARG A 299 -23.36 -18.25 6.19
CA ARG A 299 -24.23 -18.75 7.25
C ARG A 299 -24.52 -17.63 8.23
N ILE A 300 -25.76 -17.57 8.72
CA ILE A 300 -26.23 -16.54 9.64
C ILE A 300 -26.93 -17.14 10.86
N THR A 301 -26.77 -16.49 12.00
CA THR A 301 -27.49 -16.76 13.25
C THR A 301 -27.74 -15.46 14.00
N LEU A 302 -28.68 -15.46 14.94
CA LEU A 302 -28.86 -14.38 15.89
C LEU A 302 -27.81 -14.45 17.01
N SER A 303 -27.39 -13.29 17.49
CA SER A 303 -26.53 -13.13 18.65
C SER A 303 -27.33 -13.23 19.95
N ASP A 304 -26.65 -13.66 21.01
CA ASP A 304 -27.21 -13.72 22.36
C ASP A 304 -26.13 -13.26 23.38
N THR A 305 -26.56 -12.92 24.58
CA THR A 305 -25.68 -12.66 25.74
C THR A 305 -25.06 -13.94 26.28
N SER A 306 -25.72 -15.07 26.08
CA SER A 306 -25.29 -16.42 26.45
C SER A 306 -24.77 -17.21 25.24
N LEU A 307 -24.02 -18.28 25.48
CA LEU A 307 -23.54 -19.17 24.41
C LEU A 307 -24.62 -20.18 24.06
N SER A 308 -25.28 -20.00 22.91
CA SER A 308 -26.31 -20.91 22.41
C SER A 308 -26.03 -21.46 21.01
N ALA A 309 -25.13 -20.85 20.23
CA ALA A 309 -24.74 -21.34 18.91
C ALA A 309 -23.25 -21.12 18.59
N ARG A 310 -22.70 -21.98 17.72
CA ARG A 310 -21.31 -21.92 17.26
C ARG A 310 -21.11 -22.45 15.84
N ALA A 311 -20.16 -21.88 15.12
CA ALA A 311 -19.59 -22.41 13.89
C ALA A 311 -18.12 -22.80 14.13
N ILE A 312 -17.71 -23.97 13.62
CA ILE A 312 -16.42 -24.58 13.92
C ILE A 312 -15.74 -25.03 12.62
N TRP A 313 -14.48 -24.64 12.44
CA TRP A 313 -13.63 -25.04 11.33
C TRP A 313 -12.41 -25.80 11.88
N ILE A 314 -12.23 -27.07 11.49
CA ILE A 314 -11.16 -27.96 11.97
C ILE A 314 -10.28 -28.36 10.77
N PRO A 315 -9.07 -27.81 10.62
CA PRO A 315 -8.18 -28.17 9.53
C PRO A 315 -7.52 -29.53 9.72
N ASP A 316 -7.36 -30.24 8.61
CA ASP A 316 -6.38 -31.30 8.42
C ASP A 316 -5.08 -30.67 7.91
N ILE A 317 -4.18 -30.37 8.84
CA ILE A 317 -2.96 -29.63 8.53
C ILE A 317 -1.96 -30.55 7.84
N PRO A 318 -1.46 -30.21 6.64
CA PRO A 318 -0.60 -31.12 5.87
C PRO A 318 0.79 -31.32 6.50
N GLU A 319 1.27 -30.33 7.25
CA GLU A 319 2.61 -30.34 7.85
C GLU A 319 2.64 -29.50 9.14
N THR A 320 3.35 -29.97 10.17
CA THR A 320 3.54 -29.19 11.40
C THR A 320 4.30 -27.90 11.07
N GLY A 321 3.74 -26.75 11.42
CA GLY A 321 4.35 -25.48 11.07
C GLY A 321 3.57 -24.26 11.54
N ILE A 322 4.05 -23.08 11.16
CA ILE A 322 3.37 -21.82 11.42
C ILE A 322 2.48 -21.49 10.21
N TYR A 323 1.21 -21.23 10.48
CA TYR A 323 0.19 -20.86 9.50
C TYR A 323 -0.46 -19.55 9.92
N SER A 324 -0.64 -18.64 8.97
CA SER A 324 -1.54 -17.50 9.14
C SER A 324 -2.97 -17.99 9.12
N VAL A 325 -3.80 -17.47 10.03
CA VAL A 325 -5.22 -17.73 10.08
C VAL A 325 -5.96 -16.49 9.61
N SER A 326 -6.80 -16.66 8.60
CA SER A 326 -7.70 -15.64 8.08
C SER A 326 -9.13 -16.16 8.07
N ILE A 327 -10.10 -15.27 8.25
CA ILE A 327 -11.54 -15.57 8.23
C ILE A 327 -12.22 -14.77 7.12
N SER A 328 -13.35 -15.27 6.64
CA SER A 328 -14.32 -14.56 5.81
C SER A 328 -15.65 -14.50 6.56
N TYR A 329 -16.41 -13.45 6.27
CA TYR A 329 -17.78 -13.27 6.73
C TYR A 329 -18.49 -12.25 5.81
N HIS A 330 -19.83 -12.26 5.83
CA HIS A 330 -20.62 -11.22 5.17
C HIS A 330 -20.76 -10.01 6.09
N HIS A 331 -20.49 -8.80 5.61
CA HIS A 331 -20.64 -7.59 6.43
C HIS A 331 -21.95 -6.85 6.18
N SER A 332 -22.53 -6.32 7.25
CA SER A 332 -23.74 -5.49 7.20
C SER A 332 -23.83 -4.63 8.45
N GLY A 333 -24.43 -3.44 8.34
CA GLY A 333 -24.70 -2.58 9.50
C GLY A 333 -25.60 -3.23 10.57
N GLN A 334 -26.32 -4.30 10.21
CA GLN A 334 -27.16 -5.09 11.14
C GLN A 334 -26.36 -6.14 11.93
N ASN A 335 -25.11 -6.37 11.56
CA ASN A 335 -24.27 -7.36 12.22
C ASN A 335 -23.74 -6.84 13.57
N VAL A 336 -23.30 -7.76 14.40
CA VAL A 336 -22.61 -7.42 15.65
C VAL A 336 -21.25 -6.74 15.36
N PRO A 337 -20.85 -5.74 16.16
CA PRO A 337 -19.54 -5.12 16.05
C PRO A 337 -18.46 -5.85 16.86
N ASP A 338 -18.78 -6.97 17.50
CA ASP A 338 -17.92 -7.66 18.47
C ASP A 338 -17.94 -9.21 18.35
N ALA A 339 -18.15 -9.75 17.15
CA ALA A 339 -18.22 -11.20 16.90
C ALA A 339 -16.99 -11.92 17.48
N ARG A 340 -17.22 -12.98 18.26
CA ARG A 340 -16.16 -13.63 19.04
C ARG A 340 -15.62 -14.85 18.32
N TYR A 341 -14.35 -14.76 17.92
CA TYR A 341 -13.59 -15.87 17.34
C TYR A 341 -12.56 -16.39 18.33
N THR A 342 -12.32 -17.70 18.34
CA THR A 342 -11.24 -18.34 19.09
C THR A 342 -10.42 -19.22 18.16
N VAL A 343 -9.12 -18.96 18.08
CA VAL A 343 -8.16 -19.82 17.37
C VAL A 343 -7.51 -20.74 18.41
N TYR A 344 -7.75 -22.04 18.30
CA TYR A 344 -7.06 -23.09 19.05
C TYR A 344 -5.85 -23.53 18.25
N HIS A 345 -4.67 -23.50 18.86
CA HIS A 345 -3.39 -23.80 18.23
C HIS A 345 -2.45 -24.51 19.21
N ALA A 346 -1.28 -24.95 18.73
CA ALA A 346 -0.31 -25.71 19.54
C ALA A 346 0.23 -24.96 20.78
N GLY A 347 -0.07 -23.67 20.93
CA GLY A 347 0.32 -22.83 22.08
C GLY A 347 -0.84 -22.48 23.01
N GLY A 348 -2.01 -23.09 22.85
CA GLY A 348 -3.22 -22.79 23.62
C GLY A 348 -4.34 -22.22 22.75
N LYS A 349 -4.96 -21.13 23.22
CA LYS A 349 -6.02 -20.43 22.48
C LYS A 349 -5.78 -18.93 22.46
N THR A 350 -6.15 -18.30 21.35
CA THR A 350 -6.17 -16.84 21.21
C THR A 350 -7.57 -16.38 20.81
N GLU A 351 -8.15 -15.45 21.57
CA GLU A 351 -9.50 -14.94 21.36
C GLU A 351 -9.47 -13.58 20.66
N PHE A 352 -10.41 -13.39 19.74
CA PHE A 352 -10.56 -12.18 18.94
C PHE A 352 -11.97 -11.65 19.01
N SER A 353 -12.11 -10.33 18.99
CA SER A 353 -13.37 -9.64 18.68
C SER A 353 -13.27 -9.06 17.27
N VAL A 354 -14.29 -9.32 16.44
CA VAL A 354 -14.31 -8.92 15.03
C VAL A 354 -15.53 -8.05 14.75
N ASN A 355 -15.31 -6.89 14.15
CA ASN A 355 -16.38 -5.99 13.76
C ASN A 355 -16.99 -6.42 12.43
N GLN A 356 -18.09 -7.19 12.49
CA GLN A 356 -18.78 -7.69 11.29
C GLN A 356 -19.65 -6.65 10.57
N GLN A 357 -19.60 -5.37 10.98
CA GLN A 357 -20.27 -4.29 10.27
C GLN A 357 -19.46 -3.76 9.08
N MET A 358 -18.23 -4.24 8.91
CA MET A 358 -17.32 -3.80 7.85
C MET A 358 -16.30 -4.87 7.49
N GLY A 359 -15.63 -4.71 6.35
CA GLY A 359 -14.45 -5.49 5.98
C GLY A 359 -14.71 -6.95 5.58
N GLY A 360 -15.98 -7.36 5.42
CA GLY A 360 -16.35 -8.69 4.96
C GLY A 360 -16.02 -8.97 3.49
N GLU A 361 -16.49 -10.12 3.00
CA GLU A 361 -16.32 -10.61 1.62
C GLU A 361 -14.87 -10.57 1.11
N THR A 362 -13.93 -10.78 2.04
CA THR A 362 -12.50 -10.89 1.77
C THR A 362 -11.82 -11.63 2.92
N TRP A 363 -10.51 -11.84 2.83
CA TRP A 363 -9.73 -12.49 3.88
C TRP A 363 -9.31 -11.50 4.98
N ILE A 364 -9.88 -11.65 6.18
CA ILE A 364 -9.51 -10.90 7.38
C ILE A 364 -8.52 -11.69 8.22
N TYR A 365 -7.32 -11.16 8.42
CA TYR A 365 -6.24 -11.82 9.14
C TYR A 365 -6.41 -11.72 10.67
N LEU A 366 -6.29 -12.86 11.37
CA LEU A 366 -6.34 -12.92 12.83
C LEU A 366 -4.95 -13.06 13.47
N GLY A 367 -4.04 -13.78 12.83
CA GLY A 367 -2.75 -14.06 13.46
C GLY A 367 -1.96 -15.16 12.76
N ARG A 368 -0.76 -15.44 13.28
CA ARG A 368 0.10 -16.56 12.87
C ARG A 368 0.27 -17.50 14.05
N PHE A 369 -0.06 -18.76 13.84
CA PHE A 369 -0.08 -19.76 14.90
C PHE A 369 0.59 -21.04 14.46
N LYS A 370 1.15 -21.77 15.41
CA LYS A 370 1.72 -23.09 15.16
C LYS A 370 0.61 -24.15 15.24
N PHE A 371 0.54 -25.02 14.24
CA PHE A 371 -0.34 -26.18 14.22
C PHE A 371 0.48 -27.46 14.05
N PHE A 372 -0.02 -28.57 14.59
CA PHE A 372 0.52 -29.90 14.35
C PHE A 372 -0.12 -30.49 13.10
N LYS A 373 0.65 -31.31 12.36
CA LYS A 373 0.15 -32.09 11.22
C LYS A 373 -1.06 -32.94 11.62
N GLY A 374 -2.03 -33.06 10.72
CA GLY A 374 -3.24 -33.86 10.88
C GLY A 374 -4.43 -33.03 11.35
N THR A 375 -5.52 -33.72 11.68
CA THR A 375 -6.74 -33.14 12.23
C THR A 375 -6.72 -33.20 13.75
N HIS A 376 -6.87 -32.05 14.42
CA HIS A 376 -6.81 -31.93 15.88
C HIS A 376 -8.05 -31.21 16.44
N PRO A 377 -9.20 -31.87 16.61
CA PRO A 377 -10.46 -31.23 17.00
C PRO A 377 -10.42 -30.45 18.32
N ASP A 378 -9.51 -30.75 19.23
CA ASP A 378 -9.42 -30.11 20.55
C ASP A 378 -8.37 -28.98 20.61
N SER A 379 -7.34 -29.03 19.77
CA SER A 379 -6.16 -28.15 19.84
C SER A 379 -5.79 -27.46 18.52
N GLY A 380 -6.50 -27.74 17.43
CA GLY A 380 -6.31 -27.16 16.10
C GLY A 380 -7.64 -26.89 15.42
N LYS A 381 -8.25 -25.73 15.72
CA LYS A 381 -9.54 -25.31 15.14
C LYS A 381 -9.76 -23.80 15.28
N VAL A 382 -10.70 -23.28 14.51
CA VAL A 382 -11.29 -21.95 14.73
C VAL A 382 -12.75 -22.12 15.13
N VAL A 383 -13.19 -21.35 16.12
CA VAL A 383 -14.58 -21.35 16.61
C VAL A 383 -15.11 -19.93 16.61
N LEU A 384 -16.28 -19.74 16.01
CA LEU A 384 -17.11 -18.55 16.14
C LEU A 384 -18.28 -18.89 17.06
N VAL A 385 -18.58 -18.02 18.02
CA VAL A 385 -19.73 -18.17 18.92
C VAL A 385 -20.72 -17.03 18.74
N ASN A 386 -22.00 -17.28 19.02
CA ASN A 386 -23.03 -16.26 18.91
C ASN A 386 -23.08 -15.26 20.09
N GLN A 387 -22.19 -15.42 21.07
CA GLN A 387 -22.15 -14.56 22.26
C GLN A 387 -21.66 -13.14 21.93
N SER A 388 -22.46 -12.12 22.21
CA SER A 388 -22.19 -10.69 21.94
C SER A 388 -22.77 -9.79 23.03
N GLY A 389 -22.25 -8.56 23.13
CA GLY A 389 -22.87 -7.50 23.93
C GLY A 389 -24.14 -6.90 23.31
N GLU A 390 -24.48 -7.27 22.07
CA GLU A 390 -25.64 -6.77 21.33
C GLU A 390 -26.55 -7.94 20.90
N PRO A 391 -27.41 -8.48 21.81
CA PRO A 391 -28.27 -9.63 21.51
C PRO A 391 -29.32 -9.30 20.44
N GLY A 392 -29.74 -10.30 19.68
CA GLY A 392 -30.72 -10.18 18.60
C GLY A 392 -30.19 -9.58 17.29
N LYS A 393 -28.89 -9.22 17.24
CA LYS A 393 -28.21 -8.81 16.02
C LYS A 393 -27.72 -10.03 15.23
N ILE A 394 -27.24 -9.78 14.01
CA ILE A 394 -26.80 -10.83 13.10
C ILE A 394 -25.32 -11.16 13.35
N ILE A 395 -25.01 -12.45 13.39
CA ILE A 395 -23.66 -12.99 13.28
C ILE A 395 -23.56 -13.78 11.99
N THR A 396 -22.49 -13.55 11.24
CA THR A 396 -22.24 -14.19 9.95
C THR A 396 -20.98 -15.07 10.00
N ALA A 397 -21.01 -16.19 9.30
CA ALA A 397 -19.90 -17.14 9.17
C ALA A 397 -19.77 -17.57 7.72
N ASP A 398 -18.55 -17.76 7.24
CA ASP A 398 -18.29 -18.19 5.86
C ASP A 398 -17.10 -19.18 5.87
N ALA A 399 -15.91 -18.73 5.48
CA ALA A 399 -14.73 -19.57 5.37
C ALA A 399 -13.60 -19.21 6.35
N VAL A 400 -12.75 -20.19 6.64
CA VAL A 400 -11.48 -20.01 7.37
C VAL A 400 -10.33 -20.56 6.55
N ARG A 401 -9.27 -19.77 6.46
CA ARG A 401 -8.07 -20.04 5.68
C ARG A 401 -6.85 -20.14 6.58
N PHE A 402 -6.09 -21.21 6.42
CA PHE A 402 -4.83 -21.48 7.11
C PHE A 402 -3.68 -21.51 6.10
N GLY A 403 -2.66 -20.68 6.29
CA GLY A 403 -1.44 -20.68 5.47
C GLY A 403 -1.40 -19.64 4.36
N GLY A 404 -0.38 -19.70 3.51
CA GLY A 404 -0.10 -18.75 2.42
C GLY A 404 -0.39 -19.31 1.03
N GLY A 405 -0.21 -20.61 0.84
CA GLY A 405 -0.51 -21.31 -0.41
C GLY A 405 0.39 -20.94 -1.59
N MET A 406 0.06 -21.51 -2.74
CA MET A 406 0.71 -21.25 -4.02
C MET A 406 -0.15 -20.30 -4.86
N GLY A 407 0.48 -19.65 -5.84
CA GLY A 407 -0.21 -18.85 -6.84
C GLY A 407 -1.11 -19.71 -7.71
N ASP A 408 -2.39 -19.40 -7.73
CA ASP A 408 -3.48 -20.17 -8.33
C ASP A 408 -4.26 -19.36 -9.38
N ILE A 409 -3.79 -18.16 -9.74
CA ILE A 409 -4.44 -17.33 -10.74
C ILE A 409 -3.83 -17.58 -12.13
N LEU A 410 -4.67 -17.96 -13.09
CA LEU A 410 -4.27 -18.22 -14.47
C LEU A 410 -3.99 -16.93 -15.25
N ARG A 411 -2.91 -16.96 -16.03
CA ARG A 411 -2.63 -16.01 -17.12
C ARG A 411 -2.20 -16.82 -18.34
N HIS A 412 -2.94 -16.69 -19.44
CA HIS A 412 -2.75 -17.50 -20.66
C HIS A 412 -2.60 -19.01 -20.36
N GLY A 413 -3.48 -19.55 -19.52
CA GLY A 413 -3.52 -20.97 -19.18
C GLY A 413 -2.46 -21.46 -18.20
N ARG A 414 -1.65 -20.56 -17.60
CA ARG A 414 -0.57 -20.94 -16.67
C ARG A 414 -0.66 -20.16 -15.36
N THR A 415 -0.40 -20.83 -14.24
CA THR A 415 -0.15 -20.16 -12.95
C THR A 415 1.27 -19.60 -12.91
N SER A 416 1.60 -18.86 -11.86
CA SER A 416 2.94 -18.27 -11.69
C SER A 416 4.05 -19.25 -11.38
N GLY A 417 3.70 -20.46 -10.90
CA GLY A 417 4.64 -21.46 -10.38
C GLY A 417 5.33 -21.03 -9.07
N ARG A 418 4.83 -20.01 -8.38
CA ARG A 418 5.44 -19.44 -7.17
C ARG A 418 4.50 -19.47 -5.97
N ALA A 419 5.08 -19.32 -4.78
CA ALA A 419 4.31 -19.14 -3.56
C ALA A 419 3.52 -17.82 -3.64
N ARG A 420 2.30 -17.79 -3.10
CA ARG A 420 1.39 -16.64 -3.27
C ARG A 420 1.97 -15.33 -2.74
N PHE A 421 2.81 -15.39 -1.69
CA PHE A 421 3.49 -14.20 -1.16
C PHE A 421 4.49 -13.59 -2.15
N GLU A 422 5.01 -14.35 -3.10
CA GLU A 422 5.96 -13.86 -4.10
C GLU A 422 5.26 -13.11 -5.24
N GLU A 423 3.98 -13.36 -5.45
CA GLU A 423 3.17 -12.77 -6.52
C GLU A 423 2.89 -11.29 -6.27
N GLY A 424 2.68 -10.56 -7.37
CA GLY A 424 2.22 -9.18 -7.31
C GLY A 424 0.79 -9.03 -6.79
N ALA A 425 0.49 -7.83 -6.30
CA ALA A 425 -0.77 -7.56 -5.59
C ALA A 425 -2.03 -7.95 -6.37
N ARG A 426 -2.02 -7.79 -7.70
CA ARG A 426 -3.16 -8.10 -8.56
C ARG A 426 -3.68 -9.54 -8.38
N TYR A 427 -2.80 -10.52 -8.20
CA TYR A 427 -3.19 -11.93 -8.14
C TYR A 427 -3.83 -12.26 -6.79
N PHE A 428 -3.18 -11.83 -5.70
CA PHE A 428 -3.73 -12.00 -4.37
C PHE A 428 -5.05 -11.24 -4.19
N MET A 429 -5.16 -10.02 -4.71
CA MET A 429 -6.41 -9.25 -4.61
C MET A 429 -7.55 -9.92 -5.38
N GLN A 430 -7.29 -10.53 -6.54
CA GLN A 430 -8.30 -11.33 -7.25
C GLN A 430 -8.77 -12.52 -6.40
N TYR A 431 -7.82 -13.26 -5.82
CA TYR A 431 -8.12 -14.35 -4.87
C TYR A 431 -8.87 -13.86 -3.61
N ALA A 432 -8.61 -12.62 -3.18
CA ALA A 432 -9.24 -11.97 -2.05
C ALA A 432 -10.54 -11.23 -2.41
N GLY A 433 -11.08 -11.44 -3.62
CA GLY A 433 -12.42 -10.96 -4.00
C GLY A 433 -12.49 -9.62 -4.72
N MET A 434 -11.37 -9.05 -5.15
CA MET A 434 -11.39 -7.89 -6.06
C MET A 434 -11.64 -8.30 -7.51
N PRO A 435 -12.34 -7.47 -8.30
CA PRO A 435 -12.58 -7.72 -9.72
C PRO A 435 -11.32 -7.71 -10.58
#